data_AF-A0A433Q3M0-F1
#
_entry.id   AF-A0A433Q3M0-F1
#
_cell.length_a   1.000
_cell.length_b   1.000
_cell.length_c   1.000
_cell.angle_alpha   90.00
_cell.angle_beta   90.00
_cell.angle_gamma   90.00
#
_symmetry.space_group_name_H-M   'P 1'
#
loop_
_entity.id
_entity.type
_entity.pdbx_description
1 polymer ?
#
loop_
_entity_poly.entity_id
_entity_poly.type
_entity_poly.pdbx_seq_one_letter_code
_entity_poly.pdbx_strand_id
1 'polypeptide(L)'
;MASRALSRIARTFTTSSPSLLPRSKPQPTPFACAKRFGNYEILVPPSVCPTPVALIPRRGVPEHIARPDYAETGKPTEWSGEIYINDELDVEGVRKACGLARKILWMAGELCKPGATTDHIDRALHDVIVGENAYPSPLNYMGFPRSVCTSVNNIIAHGIPNSRPLKNGDIINVDVTVYLGGYHGDTSATFLVGDADAQGRDLVECTKESLQRAIDVCGPGVELREIGRTIRWVCVDVRCSGRNLSSAGLFDRESVWDSPFDGWFVN
;
A
#
# COMPACT_ATOMS: atom_id res chain seq x y z
N MET A 1 -12.62 38.55 19.49
CA MET A 1 -11.34 39.15 19.95
C MET A 1 -10.76 38.32 21.08
N ALA A 2 -9.67 37.61 20.83
CA ALA A 2 -8.57 37.33 21.77
C ALA A 2 -7.58 36.39 21.08
N SER A 3 -6.56 36.99 20.47
CA SER A 3 -5.38 36.33 19.94
C SER A 3 -4.53 35.80 21.10
N ARG A 4 -4.04 34.56 21.02
CA ARG A 4 -2.96 34.06 21.89
C ARG A 4 -1.78 33.65 21.00
N ALA A 5 -0.85 34.59 20.85
CA ALA A 5 0.49 34.32 20.37
C ALA A 5 1.24 33.46 21.40
N LEU A 6 1.71 32.29 20.97
CA LEU A 6 2.70 31.49 21.70
C LEU A 6 4.02 31.61 20.94
N SER A 7 4.98 32.32 21.51
CA SER A 7 6.37 32.26 21.06
C SER A 7 6.94 30.89 21.44
N ARG A 8 7.50 30.18 20.47
CA ARG A 8 8.27 28.95 20.73
C ARG A 8 9.63 29.06 20.07
N ILE A 9 10.64 28.82 20.89
CA ILE A 9 12.05 28.82 20.54
C ILE A 9 12.28 27.64 19.59
N ALA A 10 12.49 27.93 18.31
CA ALA A 10 12.91 26.95 17.32
C ALA A 10 14.35 26.53 17.63
N ARG A 11 14.57 25.27 17.96
CA ARG A 11 15.90 24.65 17.90
C ARG A 11 16.01 23.96 16.54
N THR A 12 16.59 24.65 15.58
CA THR A 12 16.91 24.13 14.25
C THR A 12 18.09 23.17 14.36
N PHE A 13 17.90 21.91 13.97
CA PHE A 13 19.01 21.01 13.66
C PHE A 13 19.26 21.05 12.16
N THR A 14 20.41 21.56 11.75
CA THR A 14 20.87 21.54 10.35
C THR A 14 21.56 20.22 10.07
N THR A 15 20.98 19.38 9.22
CA THR A 15 21.70 18.24 8.63
C THR A 15 22.33 18.69 7.33
N SER A 16 23.67 18.76 7.29
CA SER A 16 24.41 18.99 6.05
C SER A 16 24.39 17.72 5.20
N SER A 17 23.72 17.77 4.05
CA SER A 17 23.77 16.69 3.04
C SER A 17 25.17 16.62 2.40
N PRO A 18 25.87 15.47 2.44
CA PRO A 18 27.05 15.27 1.62
C PRO A 18 26.63 15.18 0.14
N SER A 19 27.41 15.80 -0.74
CA SER A 19 27.20 15.70 -2.19
C SER A 19 27.33 14.25 -2.66
N LEU A 20 26.23 13.71 -3.19
CA LEU A 20 26.23 12.39 -3.83
C LEU A 20 26.97 12.50 -5.16
N LEU A 21 28.12 11.82 -5.28
CA LEU A 21 28.79 11.61 -6.55
C LEU A 21 27.86 10.83 -7.50
N PRO A 22 27.83 11.15 -8.80
CA PRO A 22 27.00 10.42 -9.76
C PRO A 22 27.44 8.96 -9.85
N ARG A 23 26.55 8.03 -9.48
CA ARG A 23 26.75 6.59 -9.67
C ARG A 23 26.86 6.29 -11.16
N SER A 24 27.91 5.55 -11.55
CA SER A 24 28.05 5.03 -12.91
C SER A 24 26.91 4.03 -13.21
N LYS A 25 26.30 4.15 -14.39
CA LYS A 25 25.28 3.19 -14.83
C LYS A 25 25.93 1.81 -15.02
N PRO A 26 25.48 0.76 -14.32
CA PRO A 26 25.97 -0.58 -14.58
C PRO A 26 25.66 -0.96 -16.04
N GLN A 27 26.67 -1.51 -16.72
CA GLN A 27 26.53 -2.02 -18.09
C GLN A 27 25.55 -3.22 -18.08
N PRO A 28 24.64 -3.33 -19.06
CA PRO A 28 23.73 -4.45 -19.16
C PRO A 28 24.53 -5.73 -19.43
N THR A 29 24.56 -6.64 -18.46
CA THR A 29 25.04 -8.00 -18.69
C THR A 29 24.05 -8.73 -19.60
N PRO A 30 24.52 -9.68 -20.44
CA PRO A 30 23.64 -10.48 -21.28
C PRO A 30 22.58 -11.17 -20.41
N PHE A 31 21.29 -10.95 -20.73
CA PHE A 31 20.17 -11.58 -20.04
C PHE A 31 20.30 -13.11 -20.14
N ALA A 32 20.87 -13.73 -19.10
CA ALA A 32 20.55 -15.12 -18.82
C ALA A 32 19.02 -15.18 -18.70
N CYS A 33 18.38 -16.10 -19.42
CA CYS A 33 16.94 -16.33 -19.36
C CYS A 33 16.58 -16.62 -17.90
N ALA A 34 16.17 -15.58 -17.17
CA ALA A 34 15.77 -15.71 -15.79
C ALA A 34 14.63 -16.73 -15.77
N LYS A 35 14.82 -17.83 -15.03
CA LYS A 35 13.75 -18.80 -14.80
C LYS A 35 12.50 -18.01 -14.39
N ARG A 36 11.41 -18.18 -15.14
CA ARG A 36 10.13 -17.50 -14.86
C ARG A 36 9.74 -17.76 -13.41
N PHE A 37 9.45 -16.70 -12.65
CA PHE A 37 8.95 -16.80 -11.29
C PHE A 37 7.47 -17.16 -11.35
N GLY A 38 7.09 -18.28 -10.75
CA GLY A 38 5.73 -18.73 -10.58
C GLY A 38 4.99 -19.10 -11.87
N ASN A 39 3.83 -19.73 -11.68
CA ASN A 39 2.86 -20.07 -12.68
C ASN A 39 1.60 -19.22 -12.51
N TYR A 40 1.65 -18.03 -13.10
CA TYR A 40 0.51 -17.10 -13.14
C TYR A 40 0.44 -16.38 -14.49
N GLU A 41 -0.71 -15.81 -14.80
CA GLU A 41 -0.90 -14.96 -15.97
C GLU A 41 -0.28 -13.58 -15.74
N ILE A 42 0.69 -13.20 -16.60
CA ILE A 42 1.27 -11.86 -16.58
C ILE A 42 0.24 -10.87 -17.11
N LEU A 43 -0.12 -9.91 -16.25
CA LEU A 43 -1.04 -8.84 -16.57
C LEU A 43 -0.27 -7.65 -17.16
N VAL A 44 -0.68 -7.23 -18.35
CA VAL A 44 -0.12 -6.08 -19.07
C VAL A 44 -1.14 -4.93 -19.08
N PRO A 45 -0.73 -3.64 -19.14
CA PRO A 45 -1.67 -2.52 -19.00
C PRO A 45 -2.92 -2.60 -19.89
N PRO A 46 -2.83 -2.98 -21.19
CA PRO A 46 -4.02 -3.16 -22.03
C PRO A 46 -5.03 -4.19 -21.52
N SER A 47 -4.56 -5.21 -20.79
CA SER A 47 -5.39 -6.28 -20.22
C SER A 47 -6.04 -5.91 -18.87
N VAL A 48 -5.59 -4.83 -18.22
CA VAL A 48 -5.99 -4.46 -16.85
C VAL A 48 -6.83 -3.17 -16.82
N CYS A 49 -6.56 -2.21 -17.70
CA CYS A 49 -7.32 -0.96 -17.73
C CYS A 49 -7.46 -0.46 -19.16
N PRO A 50 -8.43 -1.00 -19.94
CA PRO A 50 -8.66 -0.55 -21.32
C PRO A 50 -9.27 0.86 -21.38
N THR A 51 -9.88 1.31 -20.29
CA THR A 51 -10.53 2.62 -20.18
C THR A 51 -9.58 3.63 -19.53
N PRO A 52 -9.43 4.83 -20.11
CA PRO A 52 -8.73 5.93 -19.42
C PRO A 52 -9.30 6.18 -18.03
N VAL A 53 -8.43 6.35 -17.03
CA VAL A 53 -8.82 6.51 -15.61
C VAL A 53 -9.88 7.60 -15.41
N ALA A 54 -9.74 8.72 -16.12
CA ALA A 54 -10.67 9.85 -16.04
C ALA A 54 -12.12 9.53 -16.49
N LEU A 55 -12.32 8.45 -17.24
CA LEU A 55 -13.63 8.02 -17.75
C LEU A 55 -14.27 6.92 -16.89
N ILE A 56 -13.57 6.43 -15.86
CA ILE A 56 -14.11 5.40 -14.96
C ILE A 56 -15.06 6.09 -13.96
N PRO A 57 -16.36 5.74 -13.94
CA PRO A 57 -17.30 6.35 -13.01
C PRO A 57 -16.98 5.93 -11.57
N ARG A 58 -16.94 6.93 -10.68
CA ARG A 58 -16.76 6.76 -9.24
C ARG A 58 -18.08 6.38 -8.57
N ARG A 59 -18.01 5.61 -7.49
CA ARG A 59 -19.19 5.29 -6.67
C ARG A 59 -19.53 6.49 -5.78
N GLY A 60 -20.83 6.68 -5.51
CA GLY A 60 -21.32 7.82 -4.72
C GLY A 60 -21.12 7.58 -3.22
N VAL A 61 -20.69 8.63 -2.51
CA VAL A 61 -20.62 8.63 -1.03
C VAL A 61 -21.71 9.57 -0.50
N PRO A 62 -22.59 9.15 0.41
CA PRO A 62 -23.64 9.98 1.02
C PRO A 62 -23.11 11.30 1.60
N GLU A 63 -23.90 12.37 1.49
CA GLU A 63 -23.48 13.72 1.89
C GLU A 63 -23.10 13.84 3.37
N HIS A 64 -23.76 13.07 4.25
CA HIS A 64 -23.53 13.13 5.70
C HIS A 64 -22.18 12.57 6.17
N ILE A 65 -21.48 11.83 5.31
CA ILE A 65 -20.17 11.25 5.63
C ILE A 65 -19.09 12.34 5.54
N ALA A 66 -18.27 12.46 6.59
CA ALA A 66 -17.14 13.37 6.61
C ALA A 66 -16.15 13.03 5.48
N ARG A 67 -15.67 14.05 4.77
CA ARG A 67 -14.79 13.90 3.61
C ARG A 67 -13.41 14.50 3.90
N PRO A 68 -12.34 13.88 3.39
CA PRO A 68 -11.04 14.53 3.36
C PRO A 68 -11.02 15.70 2.36
N ASP A 69 -10.02 16.57 2.49
CA ASP A 69 -9.82 17.79 1.71
C ASP A 69 -9.77 17.57 0.18
N TYR A 70 -9.25 16.42 -0.26
CA TYR A 70 -9.13 16.06 -1.67
C TYR A 70 -10.37 15.39 -2.26
N ALA A 71 -11.40 15.06 -1.47
CA ALA A 71 -12.52 14.23 -1.94
C ALA A 71 -13.22 14.84 -3.17
N GLU A 72 -13.31 16.17 -3.25
CA GLU A 72 -13.91 16.88 -4.38
C GLU A 72 -12.90 17.18 -5.49
N THR A 73 -11.74 17.73 -5.12
CA THR A 73 -10.76 18.28 -6.08
C THR A 73 -9.81 17.24 -6.65
N GLY A 74 -9.68 16.11 -5.95
CA GLY A 74 -8.66 15.09 -6.15
C GLY A 74 -7.23 15.55 -5.84
N LYS A 75 -7.06 16.69 -5.14
CA LYS A 75 -5.75 17.26 -4.80
C LYS A 75 -5.56 17.26 -3.29
N PRO A 76 -4.73 16.35 -2.74
CA PRO A 76 -4.42 16.35 -1.31
C PRO A 76 -3.55 17.55 -0.92
N THR A 77 -3.69 18.00 0.32
CA THR A 77 -2.76 18.97 0.91
C THR A 77 -1.33 18.43 0.87
N GLU A 78 -0.38 19.31 0.57
CA GLU A 78 1.05 18.95 0.54
C GLU A 78 1.54 18.63 1.96
N TRP A 79 2.27 17.51 2.10
CA TRP A 79 2.88 17.14 3.36
C TRP A 79 4.03 18.10 3.71
N SER A 80 4.02 18.64 4.93
CA SER A 80 5.01 19.61 5.40
C SER A 80 6.41 19.03 5.62
N GLY A 81 6.55 17.70 5.63
CA GLY A 81 7.77 17.00 6.02
C GLY A 81 7.99 16.93 7.54
N GLU A 82 7.12 17.56 8.33
CA GLU A 82 7.17 17.49 9.79
C GLU A 82 6.50 16.22 10.29
N ILE A 83 7.11 15.59 11.30
CA ILE A 83 6.53 14.43 11.99
C ILE A 83 5.69 14.97 13.15
N TYR A 84 4.37 14.79 13.05
CA TYR A 84 3.45 15.17 14.09
C TYR A 84 3.51 14.19 15.28
N ILE A 85 3.43 14.71 16.51
CA ILE A 85 3.36 13.90 17.72
C ILE A 85 1.91 13.91 18.21
N ASN A 86 1.23 12.80 17.93
CA ASN A 86 -0.17 12.59 18.27
C ASN A 86 -0.42 12.72 19.78
N ASP A 87 -1.51 13.41 20.15
CA ASP A 87 -2.03 13.39 21.51
C ASP A 87 -2.94 12.16 21.77
N GLU A 88 -3.54 12.08 22.95
CA GLU A 88 -4.41 10.95 23.30
C GLU A 88 -5.68 10.86 22.42
N LEU A 89 -6.22 11.99 21.97
CA LEU A 89 -7.40 12.03 21.10
C LEU A 89 -7.03 11.56 19.70
N ASP A 90 -5.88 12.00 19.19
CA ASP A 90 -5.34 11.54 17.90
C ASP A 90 -5.07 10.04 17.90
N VAL A 91 -4.44 9.53 18.96
CA VAL A 91 -4.17 8.10 19.11
C VAL A 91 -5.47 7.29 19.10
N GLU A 92 -6.52 7.76 19.78
CA GLU A 92 -7.81 7.08 19.78
C GLU A 92 -8.56 7.19 18.44
N GLY A 93 -8.47 8.33 17.77
CA GLY A 93 -9.01 8.54 16.42
C GLY A 93 -8.39 7.60 15.39
N VAL A 94 -7.05 7.56 15.34
CA VAL A 94 -6.30 6.63 14.47
C VAL A 94 -6.61 5.18 14.83
N ARG A 95 -6.70 4.83 16.12
CA ARG A 95 -7.05 3.46 16.54
C ARG A 95 -8.40 3.01 16.00
N LYS A 96 -9.42 3.88 16.03
CA LYS A 96 -10.75 3.59 15.46
C LYS A 96 -10.70 3.42 13.95
N ALA A 97 -10.04 4.34 13.24
CA ALA A 97 -9.92 4.28 11.79
C ALA A 97 -9.17 3.01 11.33
N CYS A 98 -8.03 2.70 11.94
CA CYS A 98 -7.26 1.48 11.66
C CYS A 98 -8.04 0.21 12.03
N GLY A 99 -8.79 0.23 13.14
CA GLY A 99 -9.66 -0.90 13.52
C GLY A 99 -10.74 -1.19 12.48
N LEU A 100 -11.35 -0.14 11.92
CA LEU A 100 -12.31 -0.27 10.83
C LEU A 100 -11.65 -0.78 9.54
N ALA A 101 -10.52 -0.19 9.13
CA ALA A 101 -9.76 -0.64 7.95
C ALA A 101 -9.41 -2.13 8.04
N ARG A 102 -8.95 -2.59 9.22
CA ARG A 102 -8.66 -4.00 9.48
C ARG A 102 -9.89 -4.90 9.36
N LYS A 103 -11.04 -4.48 9.89
CA LYS A 103 -12.31 -5.21 9.76
C LYS A 103 -12.67 -5.41 8.28
N ILE A 104 -12.54 -4.36 7.47
CA ILE A 104 -12.82 -4.38 6.04
C ILE A 104 -11.83 -5.27 5.28
N LEU A 105 -10.55 -5.21 5.62
CA LEU A 105 -9.53 -6.08 5.02
C LEU A 105 -9.81 -7.57 5.27
N TRP A 106 -10.34 -7.93 6.45
CA TRP A 106 -10.78 -9.31 6.69
C TRP A 106 -11.93 -9.73 5.77
N MET A 107 -12.92 -8.84 5.54
CA MET A 107 -13.99 -9.10 4.59
C MET A 107 -13.48 -9.23 3.16
N ALA A 108 -12.44 -8.48 2.78
CA ALA A 108 -11.80 -8.61 1.47
C ALA A 108 -11.29 -10.04 1.22
N GLY A 109 -10.65 -10.65 2.23
CA GLY A 109 -10.15 -12.03 2.16
C GLY A 109 -11.25 -13.06 1.84
N GLU A 110 -12.45 -12.88 2.38
CA GLU A 110 -13.60 -13.76 2.12
C GLU A 110 -14.17 -13.62 0.69
N LEU A 111 -13.92 -12.49 0.04
CA LEU A 111 -14.36 -12.19 -1.33
C LEU A 111 -13.35 -12.62 -2.39
N CYS A 112 -12.07 -12.79 -2.04
CA CYS A 112 -10.99 -13.20 -2.94
C CYS A 112 -11.09 -14.69 -3.33
N LYS A 113 -12.03 -15.03 -4.22
CA LYS A 113 -12.30 -16.40 -4.69
C LYS A 113 -12.19 -16.50 -6.21
N PRO A 114 -11.86 -17.69 -6.78
CA PRO A 114 -11.88 -17.90 -8.22
C PRO A 114 -13.22 -17.46 -8.82
N GLY A 115 -13.16 -16.69 -9.91
CA GLY A 115 -14.31 -16.14 -10.61
C GLY A 115 -14.80 -14.78 -10.12
N ALA A 116 -14.45 -14.34 -8.90
CA ALA A 116 -14.80 -13.01 -8.41
C ALA A 116 -14.05 -11.93 -9.20
N THR A 117 -14.71 -10.83 -9.58
CA THR A 117 -14.05 -9.68 -10.20
C THR A 117 -13.55 -8.70 -9.14
N THR A 118 -12.48 -7.97 -9.44
CA THR A 118 -11.99 -6.96 -8.50
C THR A 118 -12.95 -5.77 -8.36
N ASP A 119 -13.74 -5.42 -9.39
CA ASP A 119 -14.84 -4.44 -9.28
C ASP A 119 -15.93 -4.89 -8.31
N HIS A 120 -16.24 -6.19 -8.26
CA HIS A 120 -17.18 -6.74 -7.28
C HIS A 120 -16.65 -6.60 -5.85
N ILE A 121 -15.36 -6.92 -5.65
CA ILE A 121 -14.69 -6.75 -4.35
C ILE A 121 -14.74 -5.27 -3.94
N ASP A 122 -14.31 -4.35 -4.80
CA ASP A 122 -14.37 -2.91 -4.55
C ASP A 122 -15.78 -2.43 -4.19
N ARG A 123 -16.81 -2.89 -4.90
CA ARG A 123 -18.20 -2.54 -4.60
C ARG A 123 -18.61 -2.98 -3.20
N ALA A 124 -18.36 -4.25 -2.88
CA ALA A 124 -18.74 -4.81 -1.58
C ALA A 124 -18.03 -4.08 -0.44
N LEU A 125 -16.74 -3.77 -0.58
CA LEU A 125 -15.99 -3.03 0.44
C LEU A 125 -16.42 -1.56 0.51
N HIS A 126 -16.70 -0.91 -0.63
CA HIS A 126 -17.25 0.45 -0.67
C HIS A 126 -18.55 0.56 0.13
N ASP A 127 -19.49 -0.36 -0.11
CA ASP A 127 -20.80 -0.36 0.55
C ASP A 127 -20.64 -0.51 2.07
N VAL A 128 -19.69 -1.34 2.53
CA VAL A 128 -19.39 -1.48 3.96
C VAL A 128 -18.73 -0.23 4.54
N ILE A 129 -17.75 0.36 3.85
CA ILE A 129 -17.08 1.60 4.28
C ILE A 129 -18.10 2.71 4.49
N VAL A 130 -18.99 2.90 3.51
CA VAL A 130 -20.08 3.88 3.57
C VAL A 130 -21.08 3.55 4.67
N GLY A 131 -21.44 2.27 4.84
CA GLY A 131 -22.33 1.82 5.92
C GLY A 131 -21.79 2.07 7.33
N GLU A 132 -20.47 2.12 7.48
CA GLU A 132 -19.77 2.42 8.74
C GLU A 132 -19.52 3.95 8.91
N ASN A 133 -20.16 4.79 8.08
CA ASN A 133 -20.01 6.25 8.06
C ASN A 133 -18.58 6.73 7.85
N ALA A 134 -17.78 5.97 7.10
CA ALA A 134 -16.44 6.33 6.70
C ALA A 134 -16.36 6.66 5.20
N TYR A 135 -15.35 7.44 4.82
CA TYR A 135 -15.04 7.71 3.41
C TYR A 135 -13.93 6.76 2.94
N PRO A 136 -14.05 6.14 1.75
CA PRO A 136 -12.97 5.32 1.20
C PRO A 136 -11.83 6.21 0.70
N SER A 137 -10.73 6.31 1.46
CA SER A 137 -9.67 7.30 1.22
C SER A 137 -9.09 7.32 -0.20
N PRO A 138 -8.87 6.17 -0.89
CA PRO A 138 -8.37 6.18 -2.26
C PRO A 138 -9.32 6.87 -3.25
N LEU A 139 -10.62 6.94 -2.94
CA LEU A 139 -11.60 7.49 -3.86
C LEU A 139 -11.31 8.96 -4.16
N ASN A 140 -11.08 9.25 -5.43
CA ASN A 140 -10.69 10.54 -5.98
C ASN A 140 -9.31 11.07 -5.53
N TYR A 141 -8.55 10.40 -4.66
CA TYR A 141 -7.20 10.86 -4.34
C TYR A 141 -6.32 10.85 -5.58
N MET A 142 -5.77 12.00 -5.97
CA MET A 142 -5.04 12.19 -7.23
C MET A 142 -5.80 11.66 -8.45
N GLY A 143 -7.14 11.68 -8.40
CA GLY A 143 -8.02 11.20 -9.44
C GLY A 143 -8.29 9.68 -9.45
N PHE A 144 -7.77 8.91 -8.48
CA PHE A 144 -8.00 7.46 -8.40
C PHE A 144 -9.50 7.13 -8.40
N PRO A 145 -9.97 6.15 -9.20
CA PRO A 145 -11.40 6.06 -9.53
C PRO A 145 -12.19 5.06 -8.66
N ARG A 146 -11.51 4.36 -7.74
CA ARG A 146 -12.07 3.27 -6.94
C ARG A 146 -11.86 3.50 -5.45
N SER A 147 -12.46 2.64 -4.63
CA SER A 147 -12.52 2.79 -3.17
C SER A 147 -11.39 2.07 -2.46
N VAL A 148 -10.81 1.07 -3.12
CA VAL A 148 -9.69 0.24 -2.65
C VAL A 148 -8.75 -0.04 -3.82
N CYS A 149 -7.51 -0.46 -3.55
CA CYS A 149 -6.63 -1.00 -4.59
C CYS A 149 -6.67 -2.53 -4.59
N THR A 150 -6.60 -3.12 -5.78
CA THR A 150 -6.53 -4.58 -5.98
C THR A 150 -5.39 -4.93 -6.94
N SER A 151 -4.29 -5.42 -6.41
CA SER A 151 -3.04 -5.65 -7.15
C SER A 151 -2.82 -7.15 -7.32
N VAL A 152 -3.13 -7.67 -8.51
CA VAL A 152 -3.06 -9.10 -8.83
C VAL A 152 -1.70 -9.45 -9.44
N ASN A 153 -1.06 -10.51 -8.94
CA ASN A 153 0.16 -11.11 -9.46
C ASN A 153 1.33 -10.10 -9.64
N ASN A 154 1.66 -9.74 -10.89
CA ASN A 154 2.79 -8.86 -11.22
C ASN A 154 2.48 -7.37 -11.08
N ILE A 155 1.28 -7.01 -10.62
CA ILE A 155 0.93 -5.64 -10.24
C ILE A 155 1.46 -5.41 -8.83
N ILE A 156 2.44 -4.52 -8.68
CA ILE A 156 3.14 -4.28 -7.39
C ILE A 156 2.20 -3.58 -6.40
N ALA A 157 1.56 -2.49 -6.82
CA ALA A 157 0.68 -1.66 -6.01
C ALA A 157 -0.31 -0.90 -6.91
N HIS A 158 -1.32 -0.28 -6.28
CA HIS A 158 -2.29 0.62 -6.91
C HIS A 158 -3.03 0.03 -8.13
N GLY A 159 -3.24 -1.29 -8.15
CA GLY A 159 -4.09 -1.90 -9.18
C GLY A 159 -5.53 -1.38 -9.08
N ILE A 160 -6.08 -0.92 -10.20
CA ILE A 160 -7.45 -0.39 -10.27
C ILE A 160 -8.45 -1.56 -10.36
N PRO A 161 -9.40 -1.70 -9.44
CA PRO A 161 -10.51 -2.65 -9.54
C PRO A 161 -11.25 -2.60 -10.89
N ASN A 162 -11.39 -3.76 -11.54
CA ASN A 162 -11.90 -3.91 -12.90
C ASN A 162 -12.73 -5.21 -13.07
N SER A 163 -13.14 -5.50 -14.31
CA SER A 163 -13.98 -6.65 -14.65
C SER A 163 -13.22 -7.98 -14.80
N ARG A 164 -11.90 -8.02 -14.61
CA ARG A 164 -11.11 -9.25 -14.70
C ARG A 164 -11.53 -10.20 -13.56
N PRO A 165 -11.98 -11.43 -13.86
CA PRO A 165 -12.20 -12.44 -12.84
C PRO A 165 -10.86 -12.95 -12.30
N LEU A 166 -10.77 -13.14 -10.99
CA LEU A 166 -9.66 -13.83 -10.34
C LEU A 166 -9.61 -15.28 -10.80
N LYS A 167 -8.40 -15.78 -11.08
CA LYS A 167 -8.18 -17.15 -11.53
C LYS A 167 -7.65 -18.00 -10.37
N ASN A 168 -7.96 -19.29 -10.40
CA ASN A 168 -7.31 -20.24 -9.49
C ASN A 168 -5.79 -20.18 -9.70
N GLY A 169 -5.05 -19.98 -8.62
CA GLY A 169 -3.61 -19.81 -8.62
C GLY A 169 -3.12 -18.35 -8.57
N ASP A 170 -4.01 -17.36 -8.74
CA ASP A 170 -3.64 -15.95 -8.56
C ASP A 170 -3.27 -15.65 -7.10
N ILE A 171 -2.40 -14.66 -6.91
CA ILE A 171 -2.28 -13.93 -5.64
C ILE A 171 -2.78 -12.50 -5.83
N ILE A 172 -3.44 -11.94 -4.82
CA ILE A 172 -4.01 -10.59 -4.89
C ILE A 172 -3.73 -9.84 -3.60
N ASN A 173 -3.07 -8.69 -3.70
CA ASN A 173 -3.05 -7.71 -2.63
C ASN A 173 -4.33 -6.85 -2.68
N VAL A 174 -5.01 -6.72 -1.55
CA VAL A 174 -6.08 -5.74 -1.38
C VAL A 174 -5.62 -4.70 -0.37
N ASP A 175 -5.69 -3.44 -0.78
CA ASP A 175 -5.27 -2.29 0.00
C ASP A 175 -6.47 -1.45 0.40
N VAL A 176 -6.64 -1.28 1.72
CA VAL A 176 -7.82 -0.66 2.33
C VAL A 176 -7.38 0.51 3.17
N THR A 177 -7.79 1.70 2.75
CA THR A 177 -7.68 2.91 3.54
C THR A 177 -9.06 3.55 3.73
N VAL A 178 -9.41 3.88 4.97
CA VAL A 178 -10.67 4.58 5.31
C VAL A 178 -10.38 5.90 6.01
N TYR A 179 -11.28 6.87 5.85
CA TYR A 179 -11.28 8.13 6.58
C TYR A 179 -12.48 8.17 7.51
N LEU A 180 -12.23 8.20 8.81
CA LEU A 180 -13.24 8.14 9.85
C LEU A 180 -12.92 9.16 10.95
N GLY A 181 -13.87 10.05 11.22
CA GLY A 181 -13.77 10.99 12.34
C GLY A 181 -12.55 11.92 12.28
N GLY A 182 -12.07 12.26 11.10
CA GLY A 182 -10.90 13.13 10.92
C GLY A 182 -9.60 12.38 10.62
N TYR A 183 -9.56 11.06 10.74
CA TYR A 183 -8.34 10.27 10.67
C TYR A 183 -8.39 9.21 9.57
N HIS A 184 -7.26 9.02 8.89
CA HIS A 184 -7.06 7.88 8.01
C HIS A 184 -6.57 6.65 8.78
N GLY A 185 -7.09 5.48 8.40
CA GLY A 185 -6.57 4.17 8.81
C GLY A 185 -6.28 3.33 7.58
N ASP A 186 -5.06 2.79 7.50
CA ASP A 186 -4.51 2.15 6.31
C ASP A 186 -4.00 0.74 6.64
N THR A 187 -4.36 -0.25 5.83
CA THR A 187 -3.80 -1.60 5.89
C THR A 187 -4.04 -2.37 4.60
N SER A 188 -3.09 -3.25 4.25
CA SER A 188 -3.23 -4.18 3.13
C SER A 188 -2.79 -5.60 3.50
N ALA A 189 -3.24 -6.58 2.71
CA ALA A 189 -2.77 -7.96 2.79
C ALA A 189 -2.86 -8.64 1.42
N THR A 190 -1.97 -9.61 1.20
CA THR A 190 -1.99 -10.47 0.02
C THR A 190 -2.69 -11.78 0.31
N PHE A 191 -3.72 -12.10 -0.48
CA PHE A 191 -4.53 -13.31 -0.39
C PHE A 191 -4.20 -14.28 -1.52
N LEU A 192 -4.28 -15.58 -1.21
CA LEU A 192 -4.15 -16.66 -2.19
C LEU A 192 -5.54 -16.95 -2.78
N VAL A 193 -5.65 -16.99 -4.11
CA VAL A 193 -6.89 -17.33 -4.80
C VAL A 193 -6.87 -18.81 -5.18
N GLY A 194 -7.57 -19.64 -4.41
CA GLY A 194 -7.56 -21.09 -4.62
C GLY A 194 -6.17 -21.70 -4.35
N ASP A 195 -5.65 -22.47 -5.31
CA ASP A 195 -4.39 -23.21 -5.17
C ASP A 195 -3.22 -22.47 -5.85
N ALA A 196 -2.71 -21.43 -5.19
CA ALA A 196 -1.48 -20.73 -5.58
C ALA A 196 -0.28 -21.68 -5.52
N ASP A 197 0.67 -21.51 -6.44
CA ASP A 197 1.87 -22.36 -6.48
C ASP A 197 2.81 -22.11 -5.29
N ALA A 198 3.82 -22.96 -5.14
CA ALA A 198 4.78 -22.84 -4.04
C ALA A 198 5.49 -21.48 -4.03
N GLN A 199 5.84 -20.94 -5.20
CA GLN A 199 6.55 -19.66 -5.29
C GLN A 199 5.67 -18.48 -4.85
N GLY A 200 4.37 -18.48 -5.21
CA GLY A 200 3.40 -17.50 -4.75
C GLY A 200 3.15 -17.59 -3.24
N ARG A 201 3.01 -18.79 -2.69
CA ARG A 201 2.89 -19.01 -1.23
C ARG A 201 4.12 -18.52 -0.46
N ASP A 202 5.31 -18.90 -0.93
CA ASP A 202 6.57 -18.50 -0.30
C ASP A 202 6.77 -16.99 -0.37
N LEU A 203 6.36 -16.34 -1.46
CA LEU A 203 6.40 -14.88 -1.59
C LEU A 203 5.49 -14.22 -0.55
N VAL A 204 4.24 -14.66 -0.42
CA VAL A 204 3.27 -14.10 0.54
C VAL A 204 3.74 -14.29 1.98
N GLU A 205 4.29 -15.46 2.32
CA GLU A 205 4.81 -15.70 3.67
C GLU A 205 6.07 -14.87 3.94
N CYS A 206 6.98 -14.76 2.96
CA CYS A 206 8.19 -13.95 3.08
C CYS A 206 7.85 -12.46 3.30
N THR A 207 6.88 -11.90 2.57
CA THR A 207 6.51 -10.48 2.75
C THR A 207 5.86 -10.24 4.10
N LYS A 208 5.05 -11.19 4.60
CA LYS A 208 4.46 -11.15 5.95
C LYS A 208 5.53 -11.24 7.04
N GLU A 209 6.48 -12.16 6.90
CA GLU A 209 7.62 -12.31 7.82
C GLU A 209 8.49 -11.04 7.85
N SER A 210 8.76 -10.45 6.68
CA SER A 210 9.49 -9.17 6.56
C SER A 210 8.77 -8.02 7.24
N LEU A 211 7.46 -7.88 7.03
CA LEU A 211 6.65 -6.83 7.67
C LEU A 211 6.66 -6.98 9.19
N GLN A 212 6.47 -8.20 9.71
CA GLN A 212 6.46 -8.42 11.15
C GLN A 212 7.80 -8.05 11.79
N ARG A 213 8.92 -8.49 11.21
CA ARG A 213 10.26 -8.12 11.72
C ARG A 213 10.51 -6.61 11.64
N ALA A 214 10.01 -5.96 10.59
CA ALA A 214 10.13 -4.51 10.46
C ALA A 214 9.32 -3.75 11.52
N ILE A 215 8.16 -4.28 11.93
CA ILE A 215 7.37 -3.74 13.05
C ILE A 215 8.12 -3.94 14.36
N ASP A 216 8.73 -5.11 14.58
CA ASP A 216 9.40 -5.45 15.84
C ASP A 216 10.63 -4.56 16.14
N VAL A 217 11.25 -3.97 15.11
CA VAL A 217 12.37 -3.03 15.28
C VAL A 217 11.92 -1.59 15.56
N CYS A 218 10.65 -1.25 15.36
CA CYS A 218 10.16 0.11 15.56
C CYS A 218 10.13 0.49 17.05
N GLY A 219 10.73 1.62 17.40
CA GLY A 219 10.70 2.15 18.77
C GLY A 219 11.42 3.50 18.92
N PRO A 220 11.29 4.16 20.08
CA PRO A 220 11.96 5.43 20.33
C PRO A 220 13.47 5.34 20.13
N GLY A 221 14.05 6.28 19.38
CA GLY A 221 15.49 6.35 19.10
C GLY A 221 15.98 5.43 17.96
N VAL A 222 15.10 4.62 17.36
CA VAL A 222 15.43 3.83 16.17
C VAL A 222 15.32 4.70 14.93
N GLU A 223 16.33 4.67 14.07
CA GLU A 223 16.32 5.42 12.82
C GLU A 223 15.37 4.78 11.80
N LEU A 224 14.59 5.58 11.07
CA LEU A 224 13.64 5.08 10.07
C LEU A 224 14.28 4.16 9.01
N ARG A 225 15.56 4.36 8.68
CA ARG A 225 16.29 3.51 7.71
C ARG A 225 16.45 2.05 8.17
N GLU A 226 16.34 1.77 9.47
CA GLU A 226 16.46 0.41 10.00
C GLU A 226 15.28 -0.48 9.60
N ILE A 227 14.11 0.11 9.33
CA ILE A 227 12.94 -0.59 8.77
C ILE A 227 13.31 -1.23 7.42
N GLY A 228 13.81 -0.42 6.48
CA GLY A 228 14.20 -0.88 5.15
C GLY A 228 15.39 -1.86 5.17
N ARG A 229 16.36 -1.64 6.08
CA ARG A 229 17.48 -2.59 6.30
C ARG A 229 16.99 -3.95 6.78
N THR A 230 16.05 -3.97 7.72
CA THR A 230 15.46 -5.20 8.26
C THR A 230 14.70 -5.97 7.18
N ILE A 231 13.84 -5.30 6.42
CA ILE A 231 13.10 -5.91 5.31
C ILE A 231 14.05 -6.53 4.28
N ARG A 232 15.07 -5.78 3.86
CA ARG A 232 16.09 -6.27 2.92
C ARG A 232 16.79 -7.51 3.46
N TRP A 233 17.17 -7.51 4.73
CA TRP A 233 17.82 -8.64 5.38
C TRP A 233 16.95 -9.89 5.34
N VAL A 234 15.67 -9.80 5.69
CA VAL A 234 14.75 -10.95 5.63
C VAL A 234 14.64 -11.48 4.20
N CYS A 235 14.40 -10.62 3.21
CA CYS A 235 14.25 -11.03 1.82
C CYS A 235 15.55 -11.64 1.21
N VAL A 236 16.72 -11.24 1.71
CA VAL A 236 18.02 -11.81 1.27
C VAL A 236 18.35 -13.09 2.03
N ASP A 237 18.11 -13.16 3.33
CA ASP A 237 18.52 -14.27 4.20
C ASP A 237 17.56 -15.48 4.15
N VAL A 238 16.29 -15.29 3.74
CA VAL A 238 15.45 -16.43 3.37
C VAL A 238 16.08 -17.26 2.23
N ARG A 239 16.97 -16.67 1.41
CA ARG A 239 17.81 -17.42 0.44
C ARG A 239 18.82 -18.35 1.12
N CYS A 240 19.27 -18.05 2.34
CA CYS A 240 20.27 -18.82 3.10
C CYS A 240 19.68 -19.95 3.94
N SER A 241 18.39 -19.88 4.28
CA SER A 241 17.71 -20.85 5.17
C SER A 241 17.10 -22.06 4.45
N GLY A 242 17.49 -22.34 3.21
CA GLY A 242 17.05 -23.53 2.45
C GLY A 242 15.63 -23.46 1.87
N ARG A 243 14.90 -22.36 2.12
CA ARG A 243 13.67 -22.02 1.40
C ARG A 243 14.09 -21.46 0.04
N ASN A 244 13.92 -22.25 -1.01
CA ASN A 244 14.39 -21.97 -2.37
C ASN A 244 13.58 -20.85 -3.06
N LEU A 245 13.58 -19.65 -2.46
CA LEU A 245 13.12 -18.44 -3.12
C LEU A 245 14.15 -18.05 -4.18
N SER A 246 14.02 -18.61 -5.39
CA SER A 246 14.68 -18.09 -6.58
C SER A 246 14.05 -16.76 -7.04
N SER A 247 13.65 -15.90 -6.09
CA SER A 247 13.07 -14.57 -6.31
C SER A 247 14.13 -13.51 -6.64
N ALA A 248 15.37 -13.93 -6.90
CA ALA A 248 16.50 -13.06 -7.27
C ALA A 248 16.14 -12.08 -8.41
N GLY A 249 15.22 -12.42 -9.32
CA GLY A 249 14.78 -11.51 -10.36
C GLY A 249 13.88 -10.34 -9.91
N LEU A 250 13.15 -10.47 -8.80
CA LEU A 250 12.17 -9.47 -8.34
C LEU A 250 12.79 -8.49 -7.33
N PHE A 251 13.72 -8.96 -6.50
CA PHE A 251 14.29 -8.17 -5.39
C PHE A 251 15.73 -7.67 -5.61
N ASP A 252 16.46 -8.14 -6.64
CA ASP A 252 17.81 -7.63 -6.98
C ASP A 252 17.78 -6.36 -7.84
N ARG A 253 16.61 -5.87 -8.23
CA ARG A 253 16.51 -4.54 -8.84
C ARG A 253 16.60 -3.50 -7.73
N GLU A 254 17.74 -2.84 -7.62
CA GLU A 254 17.96 -1.68 -6.73
C GLU A 254 16.82 -0.63 -6.83
N SER A 255 16.05 -0.62 -7.92
CA SER A 255 14.93 0.29 -8.17
C SER A 255 13.58 -0.08 -7.52
N VAL A 256 13.40 -1.27 -6.93
CA VAL A 256 12.09 -1.66 -6.32
C VAL A 256 11.90 -1.04 -4.94
N TRP A 257 12.99 -0.60 -4.30
CA TRP A 257 13.01 -0.06 -2.94
C TRP A 257 13.27 1.45 -2.88
N ASP A 258 13.37 2.11 -4.03
CA ASP A 258 13.66 3.55 -4.13
C ASP A 258 12.39 4.43 -4.13
N SER A 259 11.21 3.86 -3.82
CA SER A 259 10.05 4.69 -3.47
C SER A 259 10.20 5.10 -1.99
N PRO A 260 10.39 6.39 -1.67
CA PRO A 260 10.22 6.84 -0.29
C PRO A 260 8.76 6.54 0.06
N PHE A 261 8.51 5.88 1.21
CA PHE A 261 7.22 5.85 1.90
C PHE A 261 6.04 6.24 1.00
N ASP A 262 5.31 5.28 0.43
CA ASP A 262 4.12 5.59 -0.36
C ASP A 262 3.10 6.26 0.58
N GLY A 263 3.25 7.58 0.74
CA GLY A 263 2.67 8.44 1.76
C GLY A 263 1.23 8.79 1.45
N TRP A 264 0.46 7.77 1.10
CA TRP A 264 -0.98 7.87 1.06
C TRP A 264 -1.40 8.00 2.52
N PHE A 265 -1.77 9.23 2.89
CA PHE A 265 -2.39 9.55 4.17
C PHE A 265 -1.45 9.49 5.38
N VAL A 266 -0.54 10.47 5.46
CA VAL A 266 0.04 10.87 6.75
C VAL A 266 -0.94 11.86 7.38
N ASN A 267 -1.56 11.50 8.51
CA ASN A 267 -2.36 12.43 9.31
C ASN A 267 -1.49 13.56 9.88
#